data_AF-A0A7C5J772-F1
#
_entry.id   AF-A0A7C5J772-F1
#
_cell.length_a   1.000
_cell.length_b   1.000
_cell.length_c   1.000
_cell.angle_alpha   90.00
_cell.angle_beta   90.00
_cell.angle_gamma   90.00
#
_symmetry.space_group_name_H-M   'P 1'
#
loop_
_entity.id
_entity.type
_entity.pdbx_description
1 polymer ?
#
loop_
_entity_poly.entity_id
_entity_poly.type
_entity_poly.pdbx_seq_one_letter_code
_entity_poly.pdbx_strand_id
1 'polypeptide(L)'
;MTHPNKITDAKAAFDFILAGRAICTFLNPATGGRFTYRVRVRDEGPAFVDVITGSGAEDFTRLGLIFEGKRFVVPRAWEIGNDAPSAAAFRWVFARLSHGADLRGVEVWHEGRCGACNRPLRVPESIETGLGPICAKKHAA
;
A
#
# COMPACT_ATOMS: atom_id res chain seq x y z
N MET A 1 5.92 -10.82 21.62
CA MET A 1 4.59 -10.31 21.25
C MET A 1 4.73 -9.62 19.90
N THR A 2 4.57 -10.38 18.82
CA THR A 2 4.53 -9.88 17.45
C THR A 2 3.27 -9.04 17.33
N HIS A 3 3.41 -7.72 17.37
CA HIS A 3 2.29 -6.85 17.04
C HIS A 3 1.88 -7.18 15.60
N PRO A 4 0.61 -7.50 15.34
CA PRO A 4 0.20 -7.77 13.97
C PRO A 4 0.41 -6.47 13.20
N ASN A 5 1.30 -6.46 12.21
CA ASN A 5 1.49 -5.31 11.33
C ASN A 5 0.30 -5.11 10.37
N LYS A 6 -0.90 -5.51 10.79
CA LYS A 6 -2.15 -5.43 10.06
C LYS A 6 -2.79 -4.09 10.39
N ILE A 7 -3.08 -3.31 9.37
CA ILE A 7 -3.82 -2.06 9.50
C ILE A 7 -5.30 -2.41 9.39
N THR A 8 -6.05 -2.18 10.47
CA THR A 8 -7.46 -2.58 10.58
C THR A 8 -8.43 -1.47 10.18
N ASP A 9 -8.02 -0.21 10.29
CA ASP A 9 -8.82 0.94 9.88
C ASP A 9 -8.59 1.29 8.40
N ALA A 10 -9.68 1.44 7.65
CA ALA A 10 -9.63 1.71 6.21
C ALA A 10 -8.99 3.07 5.90
N LYS A 11 -9.27 4.09 6.72
CA LYS A 11 -8.68 5.42 6.54
C LYS A 11 -7.18 5.37 6.82
N ALA A 12 -6.75 4.74 7.92
CA ALA A 12 -5.34 4.55 8.25
C ALA A 12 -4.60 3.76 7.16
N ALA A 13 -5.21 2.72 6.59
CA ALA A 13 -4.62 1.97 5.49
C ALA A 13 -4.46 2.83 4.24
N PHE A 14 -5.46 3.66 3.93
CA PHE A 14 -5.42 4.60 2.81
C PHE A 14 -4.31 5.66 2.99
N ASP A 15 -4.27 6.29 4.17
CA ASP A 15 -3.28 7.31 4.52
C ASP A 15 -1.88 6.70 4.49
N PHE A 16 -1.69 5.50 5.04
CA PHE A 16 -0.43 4.76 5.00
C PHE A 16 0.06 4.53 3.57
N ILE A 17 -0.80 4.03 2.67
CA ILE A 17 -0.44 3.73 1.27
C ILE A 17 0.03 5.00 0.54
N LEU A 18 -0.56 6.16 0.83
CA LEU A 18 -0.25 7.44 0.19
C LEU A 18 0.74 8.31 0.97
N ALA A 19 1.34 7.80 2.05
CA ALA A 19 2.14 8.65 2.93
C ALA A 19 3.54 9.01 2.38
N GLY A 20 4.05 8.32 1.37
CA GLY A 20 5.35 8.67 0.77
C GLY A 20 6.13 7.51 0.17
N ARG A 21 6.52 6.55 1.00
CA ARG A 21 7.42 5.42 0.69
C ARG A 21 6.85 4.12 1.28
N ALA A 22 5.57 3.88 1.06
CA ALA A 22 4.87 2.77 1.68
C ALA A 22 5.24 1.44 1.02
N ILE A 23 5.44 0.41 1.85
CA ILE A 23 5.50 -0.99 1.40
C ILE A 23 4.39 -1.73 2.12
N CYS A 24 3.44 -2.24 1.34
CA CYS A 24 2.22 -2.84 1.85
C CYS A 24 1.96 -4.19 1.21
N THR A 25 1.44 -5.14 1.97
CA THR A 25 0.99 -6.44 1.46
C THR A 25 -0.52 -6.54 1.57
N PHE A 26 -1.17 -6.87 0.47
CA PHE A 26 -2.58 -7.24 0.45
C PHE A 26 -2.67 -8.76 0.55
N LEU A 27 -3.38 -9.26 1.56
CA LEU A 27 -3.58 -10.68 1.80
C LEU A 27 -5.08 -10.99 1.74
N ASN A 28 -5.45 -11.96 0.92
CA ASN A 28 -6.78 -12.57 0.98
C ASN A 28 -6.69 -13.89 1.77
N PRO A 29 -7.09 -13.91 3.05
CA PRO A 29 -6.97 -15.10 3.90
C PRO A 29 -7.85 -16.27 3.42
N ALA A 30 -8.93 -16.00 2.68
CA ALA A 30 -9.81 -17.07 2.16
C ALA A 30 -9.14 -17.89 1.05
N THR A 31 -8.18 -17.32 0.32
CA THR A 31 -7.48 -17.99 -0.79
C THR A 31 -5.98 -18.18 -0.52
N GLY A 32 -5.43 -17.51 0.50
CA GLY A 32 -3.99 -17.40 0.73
C GLY A 32 -3.24 -16.50 -0.26
N GLY A 33 -3.95 -15.93 -1.25
CA GLY A 33 -3.35 -15.05 -2.26
C GLY A 33 -2.82 -13.76 -1.65
N ARG A 34 -1.59 -13.39 -1.99
CA ARG A 34 -0.96 -12.16 -1.51
C ARG A 34 -0.15 -11.45 -2.58
N PHE A 35 -0.14 -10.13 -2.50
CA PHE A 35 0.73 -9.27 -3.31
C PHE A 35 1.33 -8.18 -2.44
N THR A 36 2.63 -7.95 -2.60
CA THR A 36 3.37 -6.90 -1.89
C THR A 36 3.70 -5.78 -2.87
N TYR A 37 3.31 -4.57 -2.50
CA TYR A 37 3.44 -3.37 -3.32
C TYR A 37 4.34 -2.37 -2.64
N ARG A 38 4.98 -1.54 -3.46
CA ARG A 38 5.72 -0.37 -3.04
C ARG A 38 5.13 0.87 -3.69
N VAL A 39 4.67 1.81 -2.89
CA VAL A 39 4.09 3.08 -3.34
C VAL A 39 5.06 4.20 -3.03
N ARG A 40 5.45 4.95 -4.06
CA ARG A 40 6.34 6.12 -3.96
C ARG A 40 5.61 7.37 -4.42
N VAL A 41 5.22 8.21 -3.47
CA VAL A 41 4.71 9.55 -3.72
C VAL A 41 5.88 10.50 -3.96
N ARG A 42 5.67 11.47 -4.85
CA ARG A 42 6.65 12.47 -5.27
C ARG A 42 6.10 13.86 -5.03
N ASP A 43 6.97 14.84 -4.94
CA ASP A 43 6.58 16.25 -4.84
C ASP A 43 5.85 16.72 -6.11
N GLU A 44 6.28 16.22 -7.28
CA GLU A 44 5.67 16.54 -8.57
C GLU A 44 5.36 15.27 -9.39
N GLY A 45 4.19 15.28 -10.04
CA GLY A 45 3.71 14.21 -10.90
C GLY A 45 3.06 13.03 -10.16
N PRO A 46 2.69 11.95 -10.89
CA PRO A 46 1.99 10.82 -10.29
C PRO A 46 2.90 10.01 -9.36
N ALA A 47 2.29 9.42 -8.33
CA ALA A 47 2.96 8.43 -7.49
C ALA A 47 3.15 7.12 -8.27
N PHE A 48 4.25 6.42 -8.00
CA PHE A 48 4.55 5.13 -8.61
C PHE A 48 4.10 3.98 -7.71
N VAL A 49 3.55 2.95 -8.33
CA VAL A 49 3.23 1.67 -7.69
C VAL A 49 4.07 0.60 -8.36
N ASP A 50 4.88 -0.10 -7.58
CA ASP A 50 5.55 -1.33 -7.98
C ASP A 50 4.96 -2.52 -7.24
N VAL A 51 5.16 -3.73 -7.74
CA VAL A 51 4.78 -4.99 -7.10
C VAL A 51 5.94 -5.99 -7.16
N ILE A 52 6.09 -6.82 -6.14
CA ILE A 52 7.04 -7.93 -6.16
C ILE A 52 6.56 -8.99 -7.16
N THR A 53 7.37 -9.30 -8.17
CA THR A 53 7.06 -10.33 -9.19
C THR A 53 8.07 -11.48 -9.23
N GLY A 54 9.18 -11.38 -8.49
CA GLY A 54 10.24 -12.39 -8.42
C GLY A 54 10.17 -13.29 -7.18
N SER A 55 11.09 -14.26 -7.12
CA SER A 55 11.28 -15.14 -5.95
C SER A 55 11.99 -14.45 -4.78
N GLY A 56 12.58 -13.27 -5.00
CA GLY A 56 13.22 -12.43 -3.98
C GLY A 56 12.28 -11.36 -3.44
N ALA A 57 12.44 -11.01 -2.16
CA ALA A 57 11.63 -10.00 -1.48
C ALA A 57 11.90 -8.55 -1.95
N GLU A 58 12.90 -8.32 -2.80
CA GLU A 58 13.32 -6.98 -3.23
C GLU A 58 13.12 -6.74 -4.74
N ASP A 59 12.67 -7.74 -5.49
CA ASP A 59 12.46 -7.68 -6.95
C ASP A 59 11.13 -7.01 -7.30
N PHE A 60 11.10 -5.68 -7.17
CA PHE A 60 9.95 -4.85 -7.52
C PHE A 60 9.91 -4.51 -9.01
N THR A 61 8.81 -4.89 -9.65
CA THR A 61 8.48 -4.50 -11.02
C THR A 61 7.40 -3.44 -11.04
N ARG A 62 7.53 -2.50 -11.97
CA ARG A 62 6.62 -1.36 -12.12
C ARG A 62 5.22 -1.82 -12.52
N LEU A 63 4.21 -1.44 -11.73
CA LEU A 63 2.83 -1.87 -11.90
C LEU A 63 1.93 -0.74 -12.39
N GLY A 64 1.93 0.41 -11.72
CA GLY A 64 1.03 1.49 -12.09
C GLY A 64 1.40 2.86 -11.55
N LEU A 65 0.51 3.80 -11.83
CA LEU A 65 0.60 5.21 -11.47
C LEU A 65 -0.65 5.59 -10.68
N ILE A 66 -0.48 6.41 -9.64
CA ILE A 66 -1.58 7.06 -8.95
C ILE A 66 -1.50 8.55 -9.28
N PHE A 67 -2.51 9.04 -10.00
CA PHE A 67 -2.64 10.43 -10.37
C PHE A 67 -3.40 11.22 -9.29
N GLU A 68 -3.38 12.54 -9.44
CA GLU A 68 -4.26 13.45 -8.69
C GLU A 68 -5.72 12.99 -8.75
N GLY A 69 -6.45 13.22 -7.66
CA GLY A 69 -7.81 12.66 -7.50
C GLY A 69 -7.84 11.17 -7.16
N LYS A 70 -6.71 10.59 -6.72
CA LYS A 70 -6.62 9.19 -6.24
C LYS A 70 -7.01 8.18 -7.33
N ARG A 71 -6.59 8.43 -8.57
CA ARG A 71 -6.86 7.57 -9.73
C ARG A 71 -5.67 6.65 -10.00
N PHE A 72 -5.86 5.34 -9.81
CA PHE A 72 -4.87 4.33 -10.18
C PHE A 72 -5.00 3.92 -11.66
N VAL A 73 -3.88 3.88 -12.37
CA VAL A 73 -3.79 3.50 -13.79
C VAL A 73 -2.62 2.55 -14.00
N VAL A 74 -2.83 1.48 -14.77
CA VAL A 74 -1.76 0.61 -15.29
C VAL A 74 -1.49 1.00 -16.74
N PRO A 75 -0.33 1.60 -17.06
CA PRO A 75 0.01 1.96 -18.43
C PRO A 75 0.12 0.74 -19.34
N ARG A 76 -0.50 0.79 -20.51
CA ARG A 76 -0.51 -0.34 -21.48
C ARG A 76 0.88 -0.76 -21.97
N ALA A 77 1.83 0.18 -21.95
CA ALA A 77 3.20 -0.05 -22.43
C ALA A 77 4.12 -0.71 -21.38
N TRP A 78 3.62 -0.99 -20.18
CA TRP A 78 4.42 -1.58 -19.10
C TRP A 78 4.33 -3.11 -19.11
N GLU A 79 5.34 -3.76 -18.54
CA GLU A 79 5.47 -5.22 -18.50
C GLU A 79 4.25 -5.89 -17.86
N ILE A 80 3.80 -5.34 -16.73
CA ILE A 80 2.61 -5.87 -16.05
C ILE A 80 1.37 -5.26 -16.69
N GLY A 81 0.58 -6.11 -17.33
CA GLY A 81 -0.68 -5.73 -17.98
C GLY A 81 -1.79 -5.38 -16.99
N ASN A 82 -2.79 -4.66 -17.50
CA ASN A 82 -3.96 -4.21 -16.73
C ASN A 82 -4.82 -5.35 -16.16
N ASP A 83 -4.77 -6.52 -16.80
CA ASP A 83 -5.49 -7.74 -16.44
C ASP A 83 -4.70 -8.66 -15.49
N ALA A 84 -3.48 -8.27 -15.10
CA ALA A 84 -2.71 -9.04 -14.12
C ALA A 84 -3.45 -9.11 -12.77
N PRO A 85 -3.45 -10.26 -12.08
CA PRO A 85 -4.09 -10.39 -10.77
C PRO A 85 -3.58 -9.37 -9.75
N SER A 86 -2.29 -9.03 -9.79
CA SER A 86 -1.69 -7.98 -8.96
C SER A 86 -2.24 -6.59 -9.27
N ALA A 87 -2.49 -6.27 -10.54
CA ALA A 87 -3.12 -5.02 -10.96
C ALA A 87 -4.58 -4.95 -10.49
N ALA A 88 -5.33 -6.04 -10.68
CA ALA A 88 -6.73 -6.14 -10.26
C ALA A 88 -6.87 -6.01 -8.73
N ALA A 89 -6.03 -6.71 -7.97
CA ALA A 89 -6.02 -6.64 -6.51
C ALA A 89 -5.72 -5.22 -6.02
N PHE A 90 -4.68 -4.57 -6.58
CA PHE A 90 -4.35 -3.20 -6.18
C PHE A 90 -5.49 -2.22 -6.49
N ARG A 91 -6.02 -2.28 -7.71
CA ARG A 91 -7.13 -1.43 -8.15
C ARG A 91 -8.34 -1.57 -7.23
N TRP A 92 -8.71 -2.80 -6.88
CA TRP A 92 -9.87 -3.08 -6.05
C TRP A 92 -9.70 -2.59 -4.61
N VAL A 93 -8.56 -2.90 -3.97
CA VAL A 93 -8.27 -2.45 -2.60
C VAL A 93 -8.19 -0.93 -2.56
N PHE A 94 -7.44 -0.32 -3.47
CA PHE A 94 -7.24 1.12 -3.50
C PHE A 94 -8.53 1.90 -3.71
N ALA A 95 -9.41 1.42 -4.61
CA ALA A 95 -10.72 2.03 -4.83
C ALA A 95 -11.64 1.91 -3.61
N ARG A 96 -11.62 0.79 -2.88
CA ARG A 96 -12.42 0.66 -1.65
C ARG A 96 -11.93 1.60 -0.55
N LEU A 97 -10.61 1.61 -0.34
CA LEU A 97 -9.99 2.47 0.67
C LEU A 97 -10.20 3.96 0.36
N SER A 98 -10.15 4.37 -0.91
CA SER A 98 -10.40 5.77 -1.28
C SER A 98 -11.83 6.25 -0.99
N HIS A 99 -12.78 5.31 -0.87
CA HIS A 99 -14.16 5.55 -0.49
C HIS A 99 -14.47 5.22 0.99
N GLY A 100 -13.46 4.87 1.80
CA GLY A 100 -13.65 4.45 3.19
C GLY A 100 -14.48 3.17 3.35
N ALA A 101 -14.52 2.33 2.32
CA ALA A 101 -15.31 1.10 2.31
C ALA A 101 -14.53 -0.09 2.90
N ASP A 102 -15.27 -1.00 3.53
CA ASP A 102 -14.73 -2.25 4.06
C ASP A 102 -14.09 -3.14 2.96
N LEU A 103 -13.01 -3.84 3.31
CA LEU A 103 -12.22 -4.69 2.41
C LEU A 103 -12.73 -6.14 2.31
N ARG A 104 -13.91 -6.46 2.85
CA ARG A 104 -14.59 -7.76 2.71
C ARG A 104 -13.68 -8.96 2.97
N GLY A 105 -12.88 -8.87 4.02
CA GLY A 105 -11.94 -9.92 4.43
C GLY A 105 -10.55 -9.84 3.82
N VAL A 106 -10.27 -8.94 2.87
CA VAL A 106 -8.89 -8.64 2.43
C VAL A 106 -8.20 -7.79 3.49
N GLU A 107 -6.95 -8.12 3.79
CA GLU A 107 -6.16 -7.48 4.83
C GLU A 107 -5.04 -6.63 4.21
N VAL A 108 -4.71 -5.52 4.87
CA VAL A 108 -3.58 -4.66 4.53
C VAL A 108 -2.52 -4.75 5.61
N TRP A 109 -1.30 -5.10 5.22
CA TRP A 109 -0.17 -5.30 6.13
C TRP A 109 0.99 -4.37 5.77
N HIS A 110 1.73 -3.89 6.77
CA HIS A 110 2.99 -3.17 6.61
C HIS A 110 4.18 -4.03 7.09
N GLU A 111 5.41 -3.64 6.75
CA GLU A 111 6.63 -4.38 7.13
C GLU A 111 7.27 -3.90 8.45
N GLY A 112 6.51 -3.23 9.31
CA GLY A 112 7.06 -2.58 10.51
C GLY A 112 7.84 -1.28 10.22
N ARG A 113 7.70 -0.70 9.03
CA ARG A 113 8.29 0.59 8.65
C ARG A 113 7.24 1.64 8.35
N CYS A 114 7.58 2.90 8.64
CA CYS A 114 6.72 4.04 8.40
C CYS A 114 6.47 4.25 6.91
N GLY A 115 5.20 4.32 6.51
CA GLY A 115 4.79 4.55 5.12
C GLY A 115 5.23 5.89 4.52
N ALA A 116 5.66 6.87 5.33
CA ALA A 116 6.16 8.16 4.84
C ALA A 116 7.68 8.21 4.72
N CYS A 117 8.38 7.93 5.82
CA CYS A 117 9.83 8.13 5.92
C CYS A 117 10.66 6.83 5.88
N ASN A 118 10.01 5.67 5.86
CA ASN A 118 10.61 4.34 5.86
C ASN A 118 11.45 3.97 7.12
N ARG A 119 11.35 4.75 8.20
CA ARG A 119 11.99 4.43 9.49
C ARG A 119 11.23 3.32 10.22
N PRO A 120 11.90 2.47 11.03
CA PRO A 120 11.23 1.41 11.79
C PRO A 120 10.23 1.99 12.80
N LEU A 121 9.07 1.36 12.88
CA LEU A 121 7.99 1.66 13.82
C LEU A 121 8.26 0.90 15.12
N ARG A 122 8.18 1.61 16.25
CA ARG A 122 8.53 1.05 17.57
C ARG A 122 7.42 1.18 18.60
N VAL A 123 6.59 2.22 18.48
CA VAL A 123 5.49 2.46 19.40
C VAL A 123 4.20 1.83 18.86
N PRO A 124 3.35 1.24 19.72
CA PRO A 124 2.14 0.52 19.29
C PRO A 124 1.25 1.33 18.35
N GLU A 125 0.97 2.60 18.67
CA GLU A 125 0.06 3.45 17.88
C GLU A 125 0.59 3.69 16.47
N SER A 126 1.92 3.74 16.32
CA SER A 126 2.56 3.87 15.02
C SER A 126 2.58 2.55 14.25
N ILE A 127 2.59 1.41 14.94
CA ILE A 127 2.45 0.09 14.32
C ILE A 127 1.01 -0.07 13.82
N GLU A 128 -0.01 0.27 14.62
CA GLU A 128 -1.42 0.15 14.23
C GLU A 128 -1.76 0.93 12.95
N THR A 129 -1.15 2.10 12.77
CA THR A 129 -1.41 2.99 11.63
C THR A 129 -0.40 2.85 10.49
N GLY A 130 0.71 2.15 10.71
CA GLY A 130 1.84 2.12 9.78
C GLY A 130 2.58 3.47 9.64
N LEU A 131 2.28 4.48 10.48
CA LEU A 131 2.89 5.81 10.40
C LEU A 131 3.53 6.22 11.73
N GLY A 132 4.78 6.67 11.67
CA GLY A 132 5.45 7.26 12.83
C GLY A 132 4.75 8.53 13.32
N PRO A 133 4.91 8.92 14.59
CA PRO A 133 4.06 9.94 15.23
C PRO A 133 4.16 11.32 14.56
N ILE A 134 5.33 11.66 14.04
CA ILE A 134 5.55 12.92 13.31
C ILE A 134 4.93 12.85 11.91
N CYS A 135 4.98 11.69 11.26
CA CYS A 135 4.45 11.49 9.91
C CYS A 135 2.92 11.42 9.94
N ALA A 136 2.34 10.73 10.93
CA ALA A 136 0.90 10.67 11.13
C ALA A 136 0.29 12.08 11.20
N LYS A 137 0.91 13.02 11.93
CA LYS A 137 0.44 14.42 12.00
C LYS A 137 0.47 15.18 10.67
N LYS A 138 1.35 14.78 9.73
CA LYS A 138 1.50 15.42 8.41
C LYS A 138 0.59 14.80 7.35
N HIS A 139 0.25 13.53 7.51
CA HIS A 139 -0.48 12.74 6.53
C HIS A 139 -1.88 12.32 7.01
N ALA A 140 -2.28 12.69 8.23
CA ALA A 140 -3.67 12.66 8.66
C ALA A 140 -4.43 13.75 7.90
N ALA A 141 -5.03 13.37 6.78
CA ALA A 141 -5.95 14.20 6.01
C ALA A 141 -7.40 13.90 6.42
#